data_AF-A0A8A1LNU0-F1
#
_entry.id   AF-A0A8A1LNU0-F1
#
_cell.length_a   1.000
_cell.length_b   1.000
_cell.length_c   1.000
_cell.angle_alpha   90.00
_cell.angle_beta   90.00
_cell.angle_gamma   90.00
#
_symmetry.space_group_name_H-M   'P 1'
#
loop_
_entity.id
_entity.type
_entity.pdbx_description
1 polymer ?
#
loop_
_entity_poly.entity_id
_entity_poly.type
_entity_poly.pdbx_seq_one_letter_code
_entity_poly.pdbx_strand_id
1 'polypeptide(L)'
;MLSMAYTSSRPGALIESGCLWGSNDGLCYKDVVLRVIPNPDQQDRHVLVMEISLLFMKEKRNKSQPTTYIFHERDDNLALCHASHFLALVWAYDAFEARGIKSVEDVLRIRVQAPRNSLHLRWKPHMLNTPIFRRAIHTAEGFGSLRIRPYPMTRSTSTFSVWNVIRALSTS
;
A
#
# COMPACT_ATOMS: atom_id res chain seq x y z
N MET A 1 -7.30 -1.65 4.60
CA MET A 1 -7.79 -2.42 5.77
C MET A 1 -6.67 -3.31 6.36
N LEU A 2 -6.00 -4.14 5.55
CA LEU A 2 -4.90 -5.02 6.03
C LEU A 2 -3.79 -4.28 6.80
N SER A 3 -3.34 -3.12 6.33
CA SER A 3 -2.25 -2.37 6.97
C SER A 3 -2.54 -1.97 8.42
N MET A 4 -3.80 -1.68 8.76
CA MET A 4 -4.20 -1.38 10.15
C MET A 4 -4.20 -2.64 11.01
N ALA A 5 -4.69 -3.75 10.48
CA ALA A 5 -4.71 -5.04 11.19
C ALA A 5 -3.30 -5.52 11.51
N TYR A 6 -2.36 -5.31 10.60
CA TYR A 6 -0.98 -5.77 10.74
C TYR A 6 -0.10 -4.86 11.59
N THR A 7 -0.24 -3.54 11.48
CA THR A 7 0.63 -2.59 12.19
C THR A 7 0.06 -2.16 13.53
N SER A 8 -1.19 -2.51 13.83
CA SER A 8 -1.99 -1.99 14.96
C SER A 8 -2.00 -0.45 15.02
N SER A 9 -1.72 0.20 13.89
CA SER A 9 -1.61 1.66 13.81
C SER A 9 -2.99 2.29 13.76
N ARG A 10 -3.12 3.43 14.45
CA ARG A 10 -4.32 4.27 14.33
C ARG A 10 -4.49 4.73 12.88
N PRO A 11 -5.73 4.87 12.38
CA PRO A 11 -5.97 5.31 11.00
C PRO A 11 -5.24 6.60 10.64
N GLY A 12 -5.14 7.55 11.58
CA GLY A 12 -4.43 8.83 11.37
C GLY A 12 -2.91 8.74 11.23
N ALA A 13 -2.29 7.57 11.40
CA ALA A 13 -0.88 7.34 11.08
C ALA A 13 -0.67 6.83 9.64
N LEU A 14 -1.75 6.38 8.99
CA LEU A 14 -1.75 5.82 7.63
C LEU A 14 -2.45 6.74 6.64
N ILE A 15 -3.52 7.38 7.10
CA ILE A 15 -4.40 8.24 6.32
C ILE A 15 -4.25 9.66 6.82
N GLU A 16 -4.15 10.60 5.88
CA GLU A 16 -4.12 12.03 6.16
C GLU A 16 -5.34 12.44 7.01
N SER A 17 -5.08 13.16 8.10
CA SER A 17 -6.16 13.68 8.94
C SER A 17 -6.91 14.81 8.23
N GLY A 18 -8.24 14.89 8.41
CA GLY A 18 -9.05 15.93 7.76
C GLY A 18 -8.67 17.38 8.10
N CYS A 19 -7.93 17.61 9.19
CA CYS A 19 -7.45 18.93 9.61
C CYS A 19 -6.16 19.38 8.91
N LEU A 20 -5.48 18.46 8.21
CA LEU A 20 -4.20 18.65 7.51
C LEU A 20 -4.37 18.34 6.01
N TRP A 21 -5.55 18.64 5.47
CA TRP A 21 -5.93 18.24 4.12
C TRP A 21 -4.99 18.85 3.06
N GLY A 22 -4.38 18.00 2.23
CA GLY A 22 -3.41 18.41 1.21
C GLY A 22 -1.98 18.61 1.74
N SER A 23 -1.70 18.36 3.02
CA SER A 23 -0.35 18.38 3.58
C SER A 23 0.44 17.11 3.23
N ASN A 24 -0.26 16.05 2.83
CA ASN A 24 0.29 14.73 2.57
C ASN A 24 0.95 14.11 3.81
N ASP A 25 0.45 14.45 5.01
CA ASP A 25 0.85 13.88 6.31
C ASP A 25 0.24 12.47 6.49
N GLY A 26 0.47 11.59 5.53
CA GLY A 26 -0.01 10.20 5.52
C GLY A 26 1.03 9.26 4.90
N LEU A 27 0.71 7.96 4.87
CA LEU A 27 1.61 6.96 4.29
C LEU A 27 1.71 7.16 2.77
N CYS A 28 2.90 7.49 2.29
CA CYS A 28 3.20 7.73 0.87
C CYS A 28 4.06 6.61 0.27
N TYR A 29 4.17 6.56 -1.06
CA TYR A 29 5.04 5.57 -1.71
C TYR A 29 6.52 5.70 -1.29
N LYS A 30 7.02 6.91 -0.99
CA LYS A 30 8.38 7.10 -0.46
C LYS A 30 8.64 6.37 0.86
N ASP A 31 7.58 6.12 1.63
CA ASP A 31 7.64 5.47 2.94
C ASP A 31 7.56 3.95 2.83
N VAL A 32 7.33 3.42 1.62
CA VAL A 32 7.26 1.99 1.33
C VAL A 32 8.44 1.58 0.46
N VAL A 33 9.13 0.52 0.88
CA VAL A 33 10.24 -0.08 0.15
C VAL A 33 9.85 -1.50 -0.21
N LEU A 34 9.80 -1.80 -1.51
CA LEU A 34 9.51 -3.14 -2.00
C LEU A 34 10.79 -3.77 -2.57
N ARG A 35 11.09 -4.99 -2.14
CA ARG A 35 12.33 -5.69 -2.47
C ARG A 35 12.06 -7.16 -2.73
N VAL A 36 12.78 -7.75 -3.67
CA VAL A 36 12.85 -9.20 -3.86
C VAL A 36 14.19 -9.67 -3.29
N ILE A 37 14.17 -10.68 -2.42
CA ILE A 37 15.37 -11.26 -1.81
C ILE A 37 15.43 -12.77 -2.09
N PRO A 38 16.62 -13.37 -2.28
CA PRO A 38 16.75 -14.83 -2.29
C PRO A 38 16.40 -15.37 -0.91
N ASN A 39 15.64 -16.47 -0.87
CA ASN A 39 15.33 -17.15 0.39
C ASN A 39 16.58 -17.92 0.86
N PRO A 40 17.10 -17.66 2.08
CA PRO A 40 18.22 -18.44 2.60
C PRO A 40 17.89 -19.93 2.78
N ASP A 41 16.63 -20.27 3.05
CA ASP A 41 16.20 -21.65 3.30
C ASP A 41 15.86 -22.41 2.01
N GLN A 42 15.56 -21.70 0.92
CA GLN A 42 15.15 -22.28 -0.37
C GLN A 42 15.79 -21.50 -1.52
N GLN A 43 16.95 -21.96 -2.00
CA GLN A 43 17.72 -21.26 -3.04
C GLN A 43 16.96 -21.02 -4.36
N ASP A 44 16.01 -21.89 -4.71
CA ASP A 44 15.21 -21.74 -5.93
C ASP A 44 14.07 -20.73 -5.80
N ARG A 45 13.84 -20.22 -4.59
CA ARG A 45 12.72 -19.35 -4.28
C ARG A 45 13.20 -17.99 -3.82
N HIS A 46 12.64 -16.96 -4.44
CA HIS A 46 12.80 -15.59 -3.98
C HIS A 46 11.53 -15.15 -3.24
N VAL A 47 11.71 -14.27 -2.26
CA VAL A 47 10.64 -13.76 -1.41
C VAL A 47 10.48 -12.27 -1.65
N LEU A 48 9.25 -11.84 -1.91
CA LEU A 48 8.91 -10.42 -1.92
C LEU A 48 8.80 -9.91 -0.48
N VAL A 49 9.55 -8.85 -0.18
CA VAL A 49 9.60 -8.18 1.10
C VAL A 49 9.15 -6.74 0.93
N MET A 50 8.18 -6.35 1.74
CA MET A 50 7.65 -5.00 1.80
C MET A 50 7.97 -4.39 3.16
N GLU A 51 8.72 -3.30 3.15
CA GLU A 51 9.04 -2.52 4.33
C GLU A 51 8.18 -1.25 4.33
N ILE A 52 7.51 -0.96 5.44
CA ILE A 52 6.67 0.24 5.61
C ILE A 52 7.20 1.04 6.78
N SER A 53 7.64 2.27 6.53
CA SER A 53 8.16 3.16 7.56
C SER A 53 7.11 4.18 7.98
N LEU A 54 6.59 4.05 9.19
CA LEU A 54 5.60 4.97 9.73
C LEU A 54 6.28 6.12 10.49
N LEU A 55 6.25 7.30 9.87
CA LEU A 55 6.80 8.56 10.42
C LEU A 55 5.79 9.28 11.35
N PHE A 56 4.49 9.17 11.07
CA PHE A 56 3.45 9.99 11.70
C PHE A 56 2.63 9.29 12.78
N MET A 57 3.26 8.41 13.57
CA MET A 57 2.61 7.90 14.78
C MET A 57 2.44 9.03 15.80
N LYS A 58 1.18 9.34 16.16
CA LYS A 58 0.84 10.26 17.25
C LYS A 58 1.63 9.84 18.50
N GLU A 59 2.38 10.78 19.10
CA GLU A 59 3.43 10.63 20.16
C GLU A 59 4.89 10.59 19.68
N LYS A 60 5.17 10.37 18.39
CA LYS A 60 6.54 10.34 17.83
C LYS A 60 6.82 11.39 16.74
N ARG A 61 5.93 12.37 16.53
CA ARG A 61 6.05 13.42 15.49
C ARG A 61 7.38 14.22 15.52
N ASN A 62 8.16 14.10 16.60
CA ASN A 62 9.47 14.73 16.79
C ASN A 62 10.59 13.75 17.26
N LYS A 63 10.35 12.43 17.25
CA LYS A 63 11.39 11.44 17.56
C LYS A 63 12.03 10.97 16.25
N SER A 64 13.36 11.01 16.21
CA SER A 64 14.20 10.87 15.01
C SER A 64 14.14 9.54 14.27
N GLN A 65 13.45 8.52 14.78
CA GLN A 65 13.43 7.19 14.16
C GLN A 65 12.00 6.74 13.77
N PRO A 66 11.73 6.54 12.46
CA PRO A 66 10.49 5.93 12.01
C PRO A 66 10.33 4.51 12.56
N THR A 67 9.09 4.07 12.76
CA THR A 67 8.80 2.67 13.07
C THR A 67 8.62 1.91 11.76
N THR A 68 9.58 1.05 11.43
CA THR A 68 9.56 0.24 10.19
C THR A 68 8.97 -1.13 10.46
N TYR A 69 7.95 -1.50 9.68
CA TYR A 69 7.32 -2.81 9.67
C TYR A 69 7.77 -3.58 8.44
N ILE A 70 8.18 -4.83 8.61
CA ILE A 70 8.64 -5.69 7.53
C ILE A 70 7.58 -6.76 7.30
N PHE A 71 7.12 -6.87 6.06
CA PHE A 71 6.15 -7.86 5.61
C PHE A 71 6.80 -8.77 4.59
N HIS A 72 6.71 -10.07 4.83
CA HIS A 72 7.07 -11.07 3.84
C HIS A 72 5.83 -11.50 3.06
N GLU A 73 6.03 -11.86 1.81
CA GLU A 73 5.02 -12.54 1.02
C GLU A 73 4.53 -13.82 1.72
N ARG A 74 3.22 -14.05 1.64
CA ARG A 74 2.56 -15.24 2.16
C ARG A 74 1.96 -16.05 1.02
N ASP A 75 2.21 -17.35 1.04
CA ASP A 75 1.65 -18.30 0.07
C ASP A 75 0.37 -18.97 0.53
N ASP A 76 0.15 -19.03 1.84
CA ASP A 76 -0.95 -19.79 2.42
C ASP A 76 -2.30 -19.12 2.19
N ASN A 77 -2.32 -17.79 2.16
CA ASN A 77 -3.52 -17.03 1.84
C ASN A 77 -3.20 -15.67 1.21
N LEU A 78 -3.31 -15.61 -0.12
CA LEU A 78 -3.11 -14.37 -0.89
C LEU A 78 -4.09 -13.25 -0.47
N ALA A 79 -5.30 -13.59 0.00
CA ALA A 79 -6.29 -12.62 0.48
C ALA A 79 -5.85 -11.91 1.78
N LEU A 80 -4.88 -12.47 2.51
CA LEU A 80 -4.28 -11.86 3.68
C LEU A 80 -2.84 -11.38 3.43
N CYS A 81 -2.28 -11.63 2.24
CA CYS A 81 -0.93 -11.20 1.92
C CYS A 81 -0.88 -9.69 1.68
N HIS A 82 -0.33 -8.96 2.65
CA HIS A 82 -0.23 -7.50 2.59
C HIS A 82 0.62 -7.03 1.40
N ALA A 83 1.73 -7.73 1.09
CA ALA A 83 2.60 -7.41 -0.03
C ALA A 83 1.88 -7.59 -1.38
N SER A 84 1.11 -8.68 -1.56
CA SER A 84 0.34 -8.92 -2.80
C SER A 84 -0.76 -7.88 -3.01
N HIS A 85 -1.47 -7.48 -1.96
CA HIS A 85 -2.47 -6.41 -2.04
C HIS A 85 -1.84 -5.07 -2.43
N PHE A 86 -0.68 -4.76 -1.84
CA PHE A 86 0.05 -3.55 -2.19
C PHE A 86 0.55 -3.61 -3.64
N LEU A 87 1.01 -4.77 -4.10
CA LEU A 87 1.45 -4.97 -5.47
C LEU A 87 0.30 -4.75 -6.48
N ALA A 88 -0.89 -5.25 -6.19
CA ALA A 88 -2.09 -5.00 -7.00
C ALA A 88 -2.45 -3.51 -7.05
N LEU A 89 -2.33 -2.78 -5.94
CA LEU A 89 -2.53 -1.32 -5.91
C LEU A 89 -1.49 -0.60 -6.77
N VAL A 90 -0.21 -0.93 -6.61
CA VAL A 90 0.86 -0.35 -7.42
C VAL A 90 0.59 -0.55 -8.91
N TRP A 91 0.15 -1.74 -9.30
CA TRP A 91 -0.19 -2.08 -10.68
C TRP A 91 -1.35 -1.24 -11.20
N ALA A 92 -2.44 -1.17 -10.45
CA ALA A 92 -3.63 -0.40 -10.82
C ALA A 92 -3.34 1.11 -10.99
N TYR A 93 -2.34 1.64 -10.28
CA TYR A 93 -1.92 3.04 -10.35
C TYR A 93 -0.70 3.29 -11.22
N ASP A 94 -0.17 2.27 -11.91
CA ASP A 94 1.04 2.36 -12.75
C ASP A 94 2.20 3.09 -12.03
N ALA A 95 2.45 2.70 -10.76
CA ALA A 95 3.38 3.42 -9.88
C ALA A 95 4.84 2.90 -9.96
N PHE A 96 5.07 1.73 -10.55
CA PHE A 96 6.41 1.15 -10.70
C PHE A 96 7.23 1.85 -11.79
N GLU A 97 8.51 2.07 -11.52
CA GLU A 97 9.50 2.33 -12.56
C GLU A 97 9.86 0.99 -13.25
N ALA A 98 8.99 0.56 -14.16
CA ALA A 98 9.08 -0.74 -14.80
C ALA A 98 10.23 -0.81 -15.83
N ARG A 99 11.42 -1.23 -15.39
CA ARG A 99 12.48 -1.68 -16.31
C ARG A 99 12.30 -3.16 -16.61
N GLY A 100 11.35 -3.48 -17.50
CA GLY A 100 11.16 -4.84 -18.02
C GLY A 100 10.17 -5.74 -17.28
N ILE A 101 9.38 -5.20 -16.35
CA ILE A 101 8.30 -5.94 -15.65
C ILE A 101 6.99 -5.64 -16.37
N LYS A 102 6.31 -6.67 -16.90
CA LYS A 102 5.08 -6.53 -17.71
C LYS A 102 3.83 -7.06 -17.03
N SER A 103 3.97 -7.85 -15.96
CA SER A 103 2.85 -8.27 -15.12
C SER A 103 3.20 -8.33 -13.63
N VAL A 104 2.16 -8.51 -12.79
CA VAL A 104 2.31 -8.76 -11.36
C VAL A 104 3.05 -10.07 -11.11
N GLU A 105 2.75 -11.10 -11.90
CA GLU A 105 3.38 -12.42 -11.84
C GLU A 105 4.87 -12.35 -12.20
N ASP A 106 5.25 -11.45 -13.11
CA ASP A 106 6.66 -11.22 -13.43
C ASP A 106 7.41 -10.80 -12.16
N VAL A 107 6.84 -9.92 -11.34
CA VAL A 107 7.43 -9.47 -10.06
C VAL A 107 7.65 -10.63 -9.10
N LEU A 108 6.64 -11.51 -8.98
CA LEU A 108 6.70 -12.67 -8.09
C LEU A 108 7.68 -13.73 -8.58
N ARG A 109 7.97 -13.76 -9.90
CA ARG A 109 8.90 -14.68 -10.53
C ARG A 109 10.33 -14.14 -10.65
N ILE A 110 10.57 -12.89 -10.27
CA ILE A 110 11.89 -12.29 -10.37
C ILE A 110 12.89 -13.12 -9.57
N ARG A 111 13.96 -13.52 -10.26
CA ARG A 111 15.12 -14.12 -9.63
C ARG A 111 16.22 -13.09 -9.48
N VAL A 112 16.65 -12.87 -8.25
CA VAL A 112 17.81 -12.03 -7.96
C VAL A 112 19.07 -12.81 -8.35
N GLN A 113 19.75 -12.37 -9.40
CA GLN A 113 20.99 -12.99 -9.85
C GLN A 113 22.18 -12.59 -8.98
N ALA A 114 23.05 -13.55 -8.66
CA ALA A 114 24.34 -13.27 -8.04
C ALA A 114 25.18 -12.33 -8.93
N PRO A 115 25.97 -11.39 -8.36
CA PRO A 115 26.30 -11.22 -6.94
C PRO A 115 25.30 -10.34 -6.16
N ARG A 116 24.14 -10.00 -6.72
CA ARG A 116 23.16 -9.14 -6.03
C ARG A 116 22.42 -9.97 -4.99
N ASN A 117 22.32 -9.43 -3.77
CA ASN A 117 21.60 -10.07 -2.65
C ASN A 117 20.15 -9.59 -2.52
N SER A 118 19.76 -8.56 -3.27
CA SER A 118 18.37 -8.10 -3.33
C SER A 118 18.12 -7.31 -4.62
N LEU A 119 16.87 -7.28 -5.06
CA LEU A 119 16.38 -6.35 -6.07
C LEU A 119 15.41 -5.38 -5.43
N HIS A 120 15.75 -4.09 -5.45
CA HIS A 120 14.83 -3.04 -5.04
C HIS A 120 13.94 -2.61 -6.19
N LEU A 121 12.62 -2.66 -5.99
CA LEU A 121 11.63 -2.20 -6.94
C LEU A 121 11.37 -0.71 -6.71
N ARG A 122 11.72 0.11 -7.71
CA ARG A 122 11.66 1.57 -7.62
C ARG A 122 10.29 2.10 -8.03
N TRP A 123 9.89 3.18 -7.38
CA TRP A 123 8.70 3.94 -7.75
C TRP A 123 9.05 5.01 -8.78
N LYS A 124 8.07 5.37 -9.63
CA LYS A 124 8.21 6.55 -10.48
C LYS A 124 8.43 7.80 -9.61
N PRO A 125 9.31 8.75 -9.99
CA PRO A 125 9.61 9.92 -9.16
C PRO A 125 8.39 10.73 -8.74
N HIS A 126 7.40 10.89 -9.62
CA HIS A 126 6.17 11.63 -9.33
C HIS A 126 5.24 10.90 -8.33
N MET A 127 5.43 9.59 -8.12
CA MET A 127 4.61 8.80 -7.19
C MET A 127 5.10 8.88 -5.75
N LEU A 128 6.35 9.28 -5.51
CA LEU A 128 6.97 9.26 -4.17
C LEU A 128 6.17 10.01 -3.11
N ASN A 129 5.64 11.19 -3.47
CA ASN A 129 4.79 12.00 -2.60
C ASN A 129 3.29 11.73 -2.82
N THR A 130 2.90 10.64 -3.47
CA THR A 130 1.49 10.28 -3.58
C THR A 130 1.08 9.44 -2.36
N PRO A 131 -0.03 9.77 -1.68
CA PRO A 131 -0.53 8.97 -0.57
C PRO A 131 -1.07 7.63 -1.09
N ILE A 132 -0.77 6.55 -0.37
CA ILE A 132 -1.17 5.18 -0.75
C ILE A 132 -2.68 5.00 -0.59
N PHE A 133 -3.25 5.47 0.52
CA PHE A 133 -4.69 5.39 0.78
C PHE A 133 -5.41 6.64 0.27
N ARG A 134 -6.20 6.46 -0.80
CA ARG A 134 -6.94 7.54 -1.47
C ARG A 134 -8.44 7.23 -1.50
N ARG A 135 -9.28 8.26 -1.56
CA ARG A 135 -10.73 8.08 -1.68
C ARG A 135 -11.10 7.84 -3.15
N ALA A 136 -11.92 6.83 -3.41
CA ALA A 136 -12.61 6.74 -4.70
C ALA A 136 -13.62 7.91 -4.79
N ILE A 137 -13.49 8.76 -5.80
CA ILE A 137 -14.48 9.80 -6.09
C ILE A 137 -15.41 9.25 -7.15
N HIS A 138 -16.72 9.30 -6.87
CA HIS A 138 -17.72 9.00 -7.86
C HIS A 138 -17.70 10.10 -8.94
N THR A 139 -17.41 9.73 -10.18
CA THR A 139 -17.50 10.65 -11.32
C THR A 139 -18.80 10.34 -12.07
N ALA A 140 -19.37 11.30 -12.79
CA ALA A 140 -20.66 11.15 -13.48
C ALA A 140 -20.69 9.99 -14.51
N GLU A 141 -19.53 9.49 -14.93
CA GLU A 141 -19.34 8.41 -15.90
C GLU A 141 -19.04 7.04 -15.23
N GLY A 142 -19.20 6.94 -13.90
CA GLY A 142 -18.92 5.73 -13.11
C GLY A 142 -17.71 5.89 -12.18
N PHE A 143 -17.17 4.76 -11.69
CA PHE A 143 -15.98 4.68 -10.83
C PHE A 143 -14.70 5.06 -11.60
N GLY A 144 -14.59 6.32 -12.04
CA GLY A 144 -13.38 6.86 -12.64
C GLY A 144 -12.34 7.19 -11.59
N SER A 145 -11.24 6.43 -11.53
CA SER A 145 -10.07 6.66 -10.69
C SER A 145 -9.19 7.83 -11.19
N LEU A 146 -9.80 8.93 -11.64
CA LEU A 146 -9.09 10.05 -12.28
C LEU A 146 -9.44 11.40 -11.65
N ARG A 147 -9.22 11.52 -10.33
CA ARG A 147 -8.80 12.78 -9.71
C ARG A 147 -8.21 12.52 -8.34
N ILE A 148 -6.97 12.95 -8.15
CA ILE A 148 -6.20 12.80 -6.91
C ILE A 148 -6.94 13.53 -5.78
N ARG A 149 -7.59 12.80 -4.86
CA ARG A 149 -7.96 13.34 -3.54
C ARG A 149 -7.69 12.31 -2.43
N PRO A 150 -6.97 12.68 -1.36
CA PRO A 150 -6.82 11.87 -0.15
C PRO A 150 -8.15 11.70 0.60
N TYR A 151 -8.28 10.63 1.40
CA TYR A 151 -9.47 10.33 2.19
C TYR A 151 -9.54 11.18 3.47
N PRO A 152 -10.53 12.06 3.66
CA PRO A 152 -10.67 12.78 4.93
C PRO A 152 -11.35 11.88 5.97
N MET A 153 -10.70 11.66 7.11
CA MET A 153 -11.34 11.06 8.27
C MET A 153 -12.21 12.11 8.99
N THR A 154 -13.49 12.20 8.64
CA THR A 154 -14.46 13.03 9.38
C THR A 154 -14.93 12.30 10.63
N ARG A 155 -14.87 12.99 11.78
CA ARG A 155 -15.52 12.57 13.04
C ARG A 155 -17.04 12.67 12.88
N SER A 156 -17.66 11.66 12.29
CA SER A 156 -19.05 11.34 12.58
C SER A 156 -19.20 9.84 12.53
N THR A 157 -19.45 9.26 13.69
CA THR A 157 -20.05 7.95 13.89
C THR A 157 -21.28 7.84 12.98
N SER A 158 -21.10 7.29 11.78
CA SER A 158 -22.19 6.69 11.03
C SER A 158 -21.82 5.23 10.88
N THR A 159 -22.56 4.43 11.63
CA THR A 159 -22.52 2.98 11.65
C THR A 159 -22.47 2.46 10.21
N PHE A 160 -21.40 1.77 9.85
CA PHE A 160 -21.31 0.99 8.63
C PHE A 160 -22.40 -0.09 8.69
N SER A 161 -23.58 0.21 8.15
CA SER A 161 -24.65 -0.77 8.04
C SER A 161 -24.36 -1.63 6.81
N VAL A 162 -23.93 -2.87 7.04
CA VAL A 162 -23.74 -3.93 6.03
C VAL A 162 -24.99 -4.08 5.13
N TRP A 163 -26.17 -3.74 5.64
CA TRP A 163 -27.43 -3.74 4.90
C TRP A 163 -27.48 -2.77 3.72
N ASN A 164 -26.77 -1.63 3.77
CA ASN A 164 -26.77 -0.69 2.65
C ASN A 164 -25.94 -1.19 1.46
N VAL A 165 -24.93 -2.04 1.71
CA VAL A 165 -24.14 -2.69 0.66
C VAL A 165 -24.92 -3.85 0.03
N ILE A 166 -25.64 -4.63 0.84
CA ILE A 166 -26.45 -5.76 0.33
C ILE A 166 -27.66 -5.26 -0.47
N ARG A 167 -28.31 -4.16 -0.05
CA ARG A 167 -29.45 -3.58 -0.79
C ARG A 167 -29.05 -3.03 -2.17
N ALA A 168 -27.83 -2.53 -2.32
CA ALA A 168 -27.29 -2.04 -3.59
C ALA A 168 -26.98 -3.16 -4.60
N LEU A 169 -26.80 -4.40 -4.14
CA LEU A 169 -26.56 -5.57 -4.99
C LEU A 169 -27.85 -6.33 -5.35
N SER A 170 -28.98 -5.99 -4.74
CA SER A 170 -30.27 -6.66 -4.93
C SER A 170 -31.20 -5.93 -5.92
N THR A 171 -30.72 -4.86 -6.57
CA THR A 171 -31.51 -4.08 -7.55
C THR A 171 -30.85 -4.07 -8.94
N SER A 172 -30.43 -5.27 -9.38
CA SER A 172 -30.21 -5.59 -10.80
C SER A 172 -31.31 -6.52 -11.29
#